data_AF-A0A2T4NMT7-F1
#
_entry.id   AF-A0A2T4NMT7-F1
#
_cell.length_a   1.000
_cell.length_b   1.000
_cell.length_c   1.000
_cell.angle_alpha   90.00
_cell.angle_beta   90.00
_cell.angle_gamma   90.00
#
_symmetry.space_group_name_H-M   'P 1'
#
loop_
_entity.id
_entity.type
_entity.pdbx_description
1 polymer ?
#
loop_
_entity_poly.entity_id
_entity_poly.type
_entity_poly.pdbx_seq_one_letter_code
_entity_poly.pdbx_strand_id
1 'polypeptide(L)'
;MDMAGAEVERRRSRWISDGIQVSSVPWADDREWLAVHFSAAGWAVRLLVEVHCSGHARLHFTSPSESESDSASDSASDSELGGEGQAVQESRRLASVEAVGALLDEAVARAGRISLQPAQLIARTCTTGWLDWIHGELWLLPDQLLRIRGGVPATMTVGLLGPELATPDTFRTLAHDPDAIRSAHRTNKVLPLTEIANARIHGGLTTSGMTLSMADGTRHKLLWMSTEPARGLLRDRLLPLLGPRLAH
;
A
#
# COMPACT_ATOMS: atom_id res chain seq x y z
N MET A 1 -27.55 -11.66 9.22
CA MET A 1 -27.05 -11.15 7.94
C MET A 1 -28.06 -10.22 7.26
N ASP A 2 -29.36 -10.52 7.25
CA ASP A 2 -30.40 -9.64 6.67
C ASP A 2 -30.30 -8.17 7.14
N MET A 3 -29.98 -7.97 8.42
CA MET A 3 -29.74 -6.64 8.98
C MET A 3 -28.54 -5.92 8.34
N ALA A 4 -27.46 -6.63 7.98
CA ALA A 4 -26.32 -6.04 7.30
C ALA A 4 -26.69 -5.63 5.86
N GLY A 5 -27.48 -6.44 5.15
CA GLY A 5 -28.01 -6.07 3.83
C GLY A 5 -28.93 -4.85 3.89
N ALA A 6 -29.85 -4.80 4.85
CA ALA A 6 -30.70 -3.65 5.09
C ALA A 6 -29.88 -2.38 5.41
N GLU A 7 -28.80 -2.54 6.16
CA GLU A 7 -27.90 -1.44 6.55
C GLU A 7 -27.08 -0.89 5.38
N VAL A 8 -26.72 -1.74 4.40
CA VAL A 8 -26.13 -1.33 3.12
C VAL A 8 -27.15 -0.54 2.29
N GLU A 9 -28.35 -1.09 2.08
CA GLU A 9 -29.39 -0.44 1.28
C GLU A 9 -29.83 0.90 1.90
N ARG A 10 -29.88 1.00 3.23
CA ARG A 10 -30.16 2.26 3.94
C ARG A 10 -29.15 3.37 3.62
N ARG A 11 -27.86 3.04 3.43
CA ARG A 11 -26.81 4.01 3.10
C ARG A 11 -26.68 4.29 1.61
N ARG A 12 -27.17 3.40 0.76
CA ARG A 12 -26.95 3.42 -0.68
C ARG A 12 -27.29 4.77 -1.32
N SER A 13 -28.41 5.37 -0.96
CA SER A 13 -28.84 6.67 -1.50
C SER A 13 -27.84 7.79 -1.22
N ARG A 14 -27.18 7.77 -0.06
CA ARG A 14 -26.14 8.75 0.31
C ARG A 14 -24.90 8.59 -0.56
N TRP A 15 -24.40 7.37 -0.73
CA TRP A 15 -23.24 7.14 -1.60
C TRP A 15 -23.51 7.53 -3.05
N ILE A 16 -24.72 7.24 -3.55
CA ILE A 16 -25.14 7.67 -4.89
C ILE A 16 -25.17 9.20 -5.00
N SER A 17 -25.66 9.91 -3.98
CA SER A 17 -25.64 11.39 -4.00
C SER A 17 -24.22 11.95 -3.98
N ASP A 18 -23.26 11.21 -3.42
CA ASP A 18 -21.84 11.57 -3.40
C ASP A 18 -21.11 11.15 -4.70
N GLY A 19 -21.83 10.66 -5.71
CA GLY A 19 -21.28 10.25 -7.01
C GLY A 19 -20.62 8.86 -6.99
N ILE A 20 -20.83 8.08 -5.93
CA ILE A 20 -20.30 6.71 -5.79
C ILE A 20 -21.32 5.73 -6.36
N GLN A 21 -20.89 4.94 -7.32
CA GLN A 21 -21.63 3.80 -7.85
C GLN A 21 -21.52 2.62 -6.89
N VAL A 22 -22.66 2.06 -6.52
CA VAL A 22 -22.75 0.93 -5.58
C VAL A 22 -23.62 -0.16 -6.19
N SER A 23 -23.09 -1.38 -6.27
CA SER A 23 -23.84 -2.53 -6.77
C SER A 23 -25.09 -2.79 -5.91
N SER A 24 -26.12 -3.41 -6.48
CA SER A 24 -27.11 -4.09 -5.64
C SER A 24 -26.40 -5.14 -4.79
N VAL A 25 -26.88 -5.39 -3.58
CA VAL A 25 -26.36 -6.41 -2.68
C VAL A 25 -26.61 -7.81 -3.27
N PRO A 26 -25.61 -8.50 -3.85
CA PRO A 26 -25.75 -9.89 -4.20
C PRO A 26 -25.48 -10.72 -2.94
N TRP A 27 -26.37 -11.67 -2.67
CA TRP A 27 -26.07 -12.75 -1.74
C TRP A 27 -25.30 -13.80 -2.54
N ALA A 28 -24.07 -14.11 -2.13
CA ALA A 28 -23.37 -15.26 -2.68
C ALA A 28 -23.84 -16.55 -2.02
N ASP A 29 -23.46 -17.70 -2.59
CA ASP A 29 -23.77 -19.09 -2.20
C ASP A 29 -24.36 -19.26 -0.79
N ASP A 30 -25.55 -19.85 -0.73
CA ASP A 30 -26.28 -20.21 0.50
C ASP A 30 -26.46 -19.08 1.55
N ARG A 31 -26.29 -17.80 1.14
CA ARG A 31 -26.34 -16.61 2.03
C ARG A 31 -25.23 -16.58 3.09
N GLU A 32 -24.11 -17.25 2.86
CA GLU A 32 -23.00 -17.26 3.82
C GLU A 32 -22.31 -15.89 3.95
N TRP A 33 -22.31 -15.11 2.88
CA TRP A 33 -21.72 -13.79 2.86
C TRP A 33 -22.43 -12.84 1.89
N LEU A 34 -22.17 -11.56 2.12
CA LEU A 34 -22.73 -10.44 1.39
C LEU A 34 -21.60 -9.71 0.67
N ALA A 35 -21.76 -9.47 -0.64
CA ALA A 35 -20.81 -8.74 -1.47
C ALA A 35 -21.32 -7.33 -1.76
N VAL A 36 -20.47 -6.30 -1.74
CA VAL A 36 -20.84 -4.98 -2.27
C VAL A 36 -19.66 -4.39 -3.03
N HIS A 37 -19.91 -4.02 -4.29
CA HIS A 37 -18.93 -3.33 -5.10
C HIS A 37 -19.18 -1.82 -5.07
N PHE A 38 -18.10 -1.07 -4.91
CA PHE A 38 -18.06 0.38 -4.92
C PHE A 38 -17.07 0.86 -5.99
N SER A 39 -17.47 1.90 -6.70
CA SER A 39 -16.59 2.64 -7.59
C SER A 39 -17.06 4.09 -7.68
N ALA A 40 -16.17 5.00 -8.04
CA ALA A 40 -16.55 6.37 -8.32
C ALA A 40 -15.65 6.92 -9.43
N ALA A 41 -16.15 7.93 -10.15
CA ALA A 41 -15.33 8.64 -11.12
C ALA A 41 -14.12 9.28 -10.41
N GLY A 42 -12.92 9.03 -10.92
CA GLY A 42 -11.68 9.55 -10.37
C GLY A 42 -11.05 8.70 -9.25
N TRP A 43 -11.71 7.63 -8.78
CA TRP A 43 -11.02 6.66 -7.92
C TRP A 43 -10.01 5.85 -8.73
N ALA A 44 -8.81 5.66 -8.17
CA ALA A 44 -7.79 4.83 -8.80
C ALA A 44 -8.05 3.33 -8.60
N VAL A 45 -8.97 2.95 -7.71
CA VAL A 45 -9.31 1.56 -7.38
C VAL A 45 -10.81 1.33 -7.36
N ARG A 46 -11.22 0.09 -7.55
CA ARG A 46 -12.54 -0.43 -7.19
C ARG A 46 -12.45 -1.07 -5.81
N LEU A 47 -13.54 -0.99 -5.06
CA LEU A 47 -13.63 -1.60 -3.74
C LEU A 47 -14.69 -2.70 -3.76
N LEU A 48 -14.31 -3.91 -3.37
CA LEU A 48 -15.23 -5.00 -3.02
C LEU A 48 -15.18 -5.21 -1.50
N VAL A 49 -16.36 -5.19 -0.88
CA VAL A 49 -16.53 -5.52 0.53
C VAL A 49 -17.31 -6.82 0.64
N GLU A 50 -16.70 -7.83 1.25
CA GLU A 50 -17.35 -9.07 1.64
C GLU A 50 -17.63 -9.03 3.13
N VAL A 51 -18.86 -9.31 3.55
CA VAL A 51 -19.23 -9.48 4.96
C VAL A 51 -19.74 -10.90 5.16
N HIS A 52 -19.06 -11.68 6.00
CA HIS A 52 -19.39 -13.07 6.29
C HIS A 52 -20.28 -13.19 7.53
N CYS A 53 -21.13 -14.23 7.55
CA CYS A 53 -21.97 -14.58 8.69
C CYS A 53 -21.18 -14.85 9.99
N SER A 54 -19.88 -15.19 9.88
CA SER A 54 -18.95 -15.37 10.99
C SER A 54 -18.59 -14.07 11.72
N GLY A 55 -19.06 -12.92 11.24
CA GLY A 55 -18.67 -11.60 11.75
C GLY A 55 -17.29 -11.16 11.26
N HIS A 56 -16.79 -11.73 10.17
CA HIS A 56 -15.60 -11.24 9.49
C HIS A 56 -16.00 -10.45 8.24
N ALA A 57 -15.25 -9.40 7.93
CA ALA A 57 -15.34 -8.72 6.66
C ALA A 57 -13.99 -8.72 5.95
N ARG A 58 -14.03 -8.81 4.63
CA ARG A 58 -12.88 -8.66 3.74
C ARG A 58 -13.06 -7.43 2.87
N LEU A 59 -12.01 -6.64 2.75
CA LEU A 59 -11.94 -5.49 1.86
C LEU A 59 -10.94 -5.82 0.76
N HIS A 60 -11.34 -5.62 -0.49
CA HIS A 60 -10.51 -5.83 -1.66
C HIS A 60 -10.47 -4.53 -2.45
N PHE A 61 -9.28 -3.96 -2.59
CA PHE A 61 -9.05 -2.80 -3.46
C PHE A 61 -8.31 -3.28 -4.71
N THR A 62 -8.94 -3.18 -5.87
CA THR A 62 -8.40 -3.68 -7.15
C THR A 62 -8.27 -2.56 -8.18
N SER A 63 -7.31 -2.68 -9.08
CA SER A 63 -7.21 -1.73 -10.20
C SER A 63 -8.39 -1.92 -11.16
N PRO A 64 -8.99 -0.85 -11.71
CA PRO A 64 -10.04 -0.99 -12.73
C PRO A 64 -9.62 -1.83 -13.93
N SER A 65 -8.33 -1.81 -14.28
CA SER A 65 -7.77 -2.52 -15.45
C SER A 65 -7.73 -4.05 -15.29
N GLU A 66 -7.79 -4.58 -14.07
CA GLU A 66 -7.69 -6.03 -13.84
C GLU A 66 -9.01 -6.75 -14.10
N SER A 67 -10.13 -6.03 -13.96
CA SER A 67 -11.47 -6.62 -14.03
C SER A 67 -11.97 -6.98 -15.43
N GLU A 68 -11.30 -6.52 -16.49
CA GLU A 68 -11.70 -6.83 -17.88
C GLU A 68 -11.09 -8.14 -18.39
N SER A 69 -10.08 -8.69 -17.70
CA SER A 69 -9.35 -9.88 -18.14
C SER A 69 -10.03 -11.20 -17.76
N ASP A 70 -10.87 -11.22 -16.72
CA ASP A 70 -11.51 -12.46 -16.22
C ASP A 70 -12.67 -12.98 -17.10
N SER A 71 -13.07 -12.22 -18.13
CA SER A 71 -14.19 -12.60 -19.01
C SER A 71 -13.78 -13.13 -20.39
N ALA A 72 -12.47 -13.24 -20.68
CA ALA A 72 -11.97 -13.67 -21.99
C ALA A 72 -10.90 -14.77 -21.93
N SER A 73 -11.37 -16.02 -22.04
CA SER A 73 -10.73 -17.16 -22.74
C SER A 73 -9.51 -17.90 -22.16
N ASP A 74 -9.67 -19.22 -22.10
CA ASP A 74 -8.70 -20.26 -22.50
C ASP A 74 -7.93 -19.83 -23.77
N SER A 75 -6.72 -19.28 -23.63
CA SER A 75 -5.71 -19.26 -24.70
C SER A 75 -4.35 -18.88 -24.12
N ALA A 76 -3.46 -19.87 -24.07
CA ALA A 76 -2.08 -19.71 -23.62
C ALA A 76 -1.33 -18.70 -24.52
N SER A 77 -0.83 -17.62 -23.94
CA SER A 77 0.14 -16.73 -24.58
C SER A 77 1.03 -16.07 -23.54
N ASP A 78 2.31 -16.32 -23.72
CA ASP A 78 3.46 -15.91 -22.92
C ASP A 78 3.62 -14.38 -22.97
N SER A 79 3.32 -13.67 -21.88
CA SER A 79 3.53 -12.23 -21.73
C SER A 79 3.85 -11.87 -20.29
N GLU A 80 5.05 -12.27 -19.84
CA GLU A 80 5.65 -11.90 -18.55
C GLU A 80 6.19 -10.46 -18.54
N LEU A 81 5.33 -9.44 -18.68
CA LEU A 81 5.63 -8.07 -18.22
C LEU A 81 4.36 -7.32 -17.74
N GLY A 82 3.29 -8.05 -17.41
CA GLY A 82 2.12 -7.50 -16.73
C GLY A 82 2.44 -7.25 -15.27
N GLY A 83 2.73 -5.99 -14.92
CA GLY A 83 2.79 -5.59 -13.52
C GLY A 83 1.39 -5.67 -12.92
N GLU A 84 1.03 -6.84 -12.37
CA GLU A 84 -0.20 -7.05 -11.62
C GLU A 84 -0.31 -5.95 -10.55
N GLY A 85 -1.40 -5.19 -10.61
CA GLY A 85 -1.66 -4.12 -9.68
C GLY A 85 -2.03 -4.76 -8.36
N GLN A 86 -1.06 -4.92 -7.46
CA GLN A 86 -1.24 -5.71 -6.24
C GLN A 86 -2.51 -5.31 -5.49
N ALA A 87 -3.53 -6.17 -5.58
CA ALA A 87 -4.80 -5.98 -4.89
C ALA A 87 -4.53 -5.89 -3.38
N VAL A 88 -5.01 -4.82 -2.75
CA VAL A 88 -4.90 -4.70 -1.29
C VAL A 88 -6.05 -5.46 -0.69
N GLN A 89 -5.74 -6.54 0.04
CA GLN A 89 -6.71 -7.32 0.77
C GLN A 89 -6.55 -7.11 2.28
N GLU A 90 -7.67 -6.82 2.95
CA GLU A 90 -7.71 -6.67 4.40
C GLU A 90 -8.83 -7.50 5.00
N SER A 91 -8.62 -8.01 6.21
CA SER A 91 -9.63 -8.73 6.97
C SER A 91 -9.87 -8.05 8.31
N ARG A 92 -11.13 -7.85 8.67
CA ARG A 92 -11.55 -7.23 9.94
C ARG A 92 -12.63 -8.04 10.61
N ARG A 93 -12.61 -8.04 11.95
CA ARG A 93 -13.69 -8.62 12.76
C ARG A 93 -14.71 -7.54 13.09
N LEU A 94 -15.98 -7.89 12.95
CA LEU A 94 -17.13 -7.04 13.17
C LEU A 94 -17.88 -7.52 14.40
N ALA A 95 -18.08 -6.61 15.36
CA ALA A 95 -18.77 -6.92 16.61
C ALA A 95 -20.29 -6.70 16.52
N SER A 96 -20.76 -5.93 15.55
CA SER A 96 -22.18 -5.57 15.41
C SER A 96 -22.55 -5.13 13.98
N VAL A 97 -23.84 -4.88 13.75
CA VAL A 97 -24.33 -4.33 12.46
C VAL A 97 -23.90 -2.88 12.29
N GLU A 98 -23.87 -2.09 13.36
CA GLU A 98 -23.36 -0.72 13.33
C GLU A 98 -21.88 -0.69 12.93
N ALA A 99 -21.11 -1.70 13.36
CA ALA A 99 -19.71 -1.86 12.94
C ALA A 99 -19.60 -2.13 11.43
N VAL A 100 -20.57 -2.82 10.80
CA VAL A 100 -20.62 -2.97 9.33
C VAL A 100 -20.78 -1.61 8.67
N GLY A 101 -21.73 -0.81 9.16
CA GLY A 101 -21.98 0.53 8.62
C GLY A 101 -20.76 1.45 8.73
N ALA A 102 -20.09 1.46 9.88
CA ALA A 102 -18.86 2.23 10.09
C ALA A 102 -17.71 1.73 9.20
N LEU A 103 -17.56 0.41 9.06
CA LEU A 103 -16.57 -0.18 8.17
C LEU A 103 -16.77 0.26 6.72
N LEU A 104 -18.01 0.22 6.22
CA LEU A 104 -18.32 0.60 4.85
C LEU A 104 -18.01 2.08 4.59
N ASP A 105 -18.38 2.96 5.52
CA ASP A 105 -18.11 4.40 5.41
C ASP A 105 -16.60 4.69 5.41
N GLU A 106 -15.85 4.02 6.28
CA GLU A 106 -14.39 4.11 6.31
C GLU A 106 -13.76 3.59 5.01
N ALA A 107 -14.18 2.40 4.55
CA ALA A 107 -13.63 1.75 3.36
C ALA A 107 -13.90 2.57 2.08
N VAL A 108 -15.11 3.12 1.94
CA VAL A 108 -15.50 4.02 0.85
C VAL A 108 -14.66 5.31 0.89
N ALA A 109 -14.57 5.95 2.05
CA ALA A 109 -13.75 7.15 2.20
C ALA A 109 -12.26 6.88 1.89
N ARG A 110 -11.79 5.69 2.24
CA ARG A 110 -10.42 5.23 1.97
C ARG A 110 -10.18 4.95 0.50
N ALA A 111 -11.11 4.28 -0.20
CA ALA A 111 -11.01 4.01 -1.63
C ALA A 111 -10.79 5.31 -2.43
N GLY A 112 -11.45 6.40 -2.05
CA GLY A 112 -11.27 7.71 -2.65
C GLY A 112 -9.93 8.41 -2.37
N ARG A 113 -9.14 7.91 -1.40
CA ARG A 113 -7.79 8.41 -1.09
C ARG A 113 -6.67 7.53 -1.65
N ILE A 114 -6.98 6.29 -2.03
CA ILE A 114 -5.99 5.39 -2.61
C ILE A 114 -5.60 5.92 -3.99
N SER A 115 -4.29 6.08 -4.18
CA SER A 115 -3.69 6.34 -5.48
C SER A 115 -2.95 5.10 -5.96
N LEU A 116 -2.95 4.87 -7.27
CA LEU A 116 -2.07 3.87 -7.89
C LEU A 116 -0.88 4.61 -8.48
N GLN A 117 0.31 4.35 -7.93
CA GLN A 117 1.53 5.03 -8.38
C GLN A 117 2.60 4.01 -8.77
N PRO A 118 3.36 4.27 -9.84
CA PRO A 118 4.54 3.47 -10.14
C PRO A 118 5.56 3.63 -9.00
N ALA A 119 6.02 2.53 -8.44
CA ALA A 119 6.94 2.51 -7.31
C ALA A 119 8.11 1.60 -7.61
N GLN A 120 9.33 2.04 -7.28
CA GLN A 120 10.54 1.24 -7.39
C GLN A 120 10.93 0.68 -6.01
N LEU A 121 11.11 -0.64 -5.90
CA LEU A 121 11.70 -1.24 -4.71
C LEU A 121 13.20 -0.96 -4.71
N ILE A 122 13.70 -0.27 -3.69
CA ILE A 122 15.13 0.06 -3.62
C ILE A 122 15.85 -0.70 -2.51
N ALA A 123 15.14 -1.11 -1.46
CA ALA A 123 15.67 -1.98 -0.40
C ALA A 123 14.56 -2.80 0.26
N ARG A 124 14.84 -4.05 0.64
CA ARG A 124 13.99 -4.96 1.43
C ARG A 124 14.43 -5.02 2.89
N THR A 125 15.62 -4.52 3.24
CA THR A 125 16.15 -4.57 4.61
C THR A 125 16.03 -3.24 5.36
N CYS A 126 15.19 -2.32 4.90
CA CYS A 126 15.11 -0.97 5.43
C CYS A 126 14.58 -0.92 6.87
N THR A 127 15.39 -0.42 7.79
CA THR A 127 15.02 -0.13 9.18
C THR A 127 15.05 1.38 9.47
N THR A 128 14.45 1.81 10.58
CA THR A 128 14.46 3.23 10.98
C THR A 128 15.48 3.59 12.07
N GLY A 129 16.32 2.62 12.46
CA GLY A 129 17.37 2.80 13.45
C GLY A 129 17.72 1.53 14.19
N TRP A 130 18.75 1.59 15.04
CA TRP A 130 19.26 0.46 15.82
C TRP A 130 18.31 -0.08 16.88
N LEU A 131 17.19 0.59 17.18
CA LEU A 131 16.12 0.08 18.06
C LEU A 131 14.93 -0.50 17.29
N ASP A 132 14.93 -0.35 15.95
CA ASP A 132 13.93 -0.95 15.06
C ASP A 132 14.60 -2.07 14.28
N TRP A 133 14.58 -3.28 14.84
CA TRP A 133 15.24 -4.44 14.22
C TRP A 133 14.39 -5.09 13.14
N ILE A 134 13.20 -4.56 12.89
CA ILE A 134 12.26 -5.14 11.94
C ILE A 134 12.49 -4.51 10.58
N HIS A 135 12.95 -5.35 9.67
CA HIS A 135 13.18 -4.99 8.29
C HIS A 135 11.85 -4.62 7.62
N GLY A 136 11.96 -3.74 6.64
CA GLY A 136 10.86 -3.30 5.83
C GLY A 136 11.33 -2.95 4.44
N GLU A 137 10.37 -2.78 3.55
CA GLU A 137 10.64 -2.35 2.20
C GLU A 137 10.76 -0.83 2.15
N LEU A 138 11.72 -0.34 1.38
CA LEU A 138 11.88 1.05 1.02
C LEU A 138 11.52 1.19 -0.46
N TRP A 139 10.51 2.00 -0.72
CA TRP A 139 9.96 2.26 -2.04
C TRP A 139 10.22 3.71 -2.41
N LEU A 140 10.65 3.93 -3.65
CA LEU A 140 10.73 5.24 -4.27
C LEU A 140 9.56 5.43 -5.22
N LEU A 141 8.72 6.42 -4.96
CA LEU A 141 7.60 6.84 -5.79
C LEU A 141 7.95 8.19 -6.44
N PRO A 142 7.18 8.68 -7.43
CA PRO A 142 7.55 9.88 -8.19
C PRO A 142 7.72 11.13 -7.31
N ASP A 143 6.94 11.24 -6.25
CA ASP A 143 6.83 12.42 -5.38
C ASP A 143 7.15 12.12 -3.90
N GLN A 144 7.44 10.88 -3.54
CA GLN A 144 7.63 10.48 -2.14
C GLN A 144 8.55 9.27 -1.96
N LEU A 145 9.11 9.18 -0.76
CA LEU A 145 9.82 8.00 -0.28
C LEU A 145 8.99 7.29 0.79
N LEU A 146 8.75 6.01 0.60
CA LEU A 146 7.93 5.21 1.50
C LEU A 146 8.74 4.12 2.17
N ARG A 147 8.60 3.99 3.49
CA ARG A 147 9.04 2.81 4.21
C ARG A 147 7.82 2.06 4.73
N ILE A 148 7.70 0.80 4.35
CA ILE A 148 6.66 -0.12 4.80
C ILE A 148 7.32 -1.23 5.63
N ARG A 149 6.97 -1.33 6.91
CA ARG A 149 7.46 -2.40 7.80
C ARG A 149 7.04 -3.76 7.26
N GLY A 150 7.95 -4.72 7.24
CA GLY A 150 7.61 -6.12 7.01
C GLY A 150 7.05 -6.80 8.26
N GLY A 151 6.81 -8.10 8.15
CA GLY A 151 6.52 -8.94 9.32
C GLY A 151 7.77 -9.36 10.08
N VAL A 152 7.58 -9.80 11.33
CA VAL A 152 8.64 -10.49 12.10
C VAL A 152 9.18 -11.73 11.36
N PRO A 153 8.35 -12.56 10.70
CA PRO A 153 8.86 -13.70 9.91
C PRO A 153 9.80 -13.26 8.79
N ALA A 154 9.44 -12.22 8.02
CA ALA A 154 10.29 -11.68 6.97
C ALA A 154 11.64 -11.17 7.50
N THR A 155 11.64 -10.60 8.71
CA THR A 155 12.87 -10.17 9.39
C THR A 155 13.77 -11.35 9.75
N MET A 156 13.20 -12.45 10.24
CA MET A 156 13.96 -13.66 10.57
C MET A 156 14.56 -14.31 9.33
N THR A 157 13.79 -14.39 8.23
CA THR A 157 14.29 -14.94 6.95
C THR A 157 15.52 -14.19 6.46
N VAL A 158 15.50 -12.84 6.50
CA VAL A 158 16.66 -12.02 6.14
C VAL A 158 17.87 -12.29 7.04
N GLY A 159 17.65 -12.48 8.34
CA GLY A 159 18.72 -12.78 9.30
C GLY A 159 19.36 -14.16 9.12
N LEU A 160 18.59 -15.15 8.65
CA LEU A 160 19.04 -16.54 8.46
C LEU A 160 19.64 -16.82 7.08
N LEU A 161 19.03 -16.29 6.02
CA LEU A 161 19.39 -16.61 4.63
C LEU A 161 20.14 -15.47 3.92
N GLY A 162 20.28 -14.32 4.58
CA GLY A 162 20.71 -13.09 3.94
C GLY A 162 19.56 -12.39 3.21
N PRO A 163 19.78 -11.16 2.72
CA PRO A 163 18.76 -10.43 2.00
C PRO A 163 18.51 -11.09 0.64
N GLU A 164 17.24 -11.37 0.35
CA GLU A 164 16.82 -11.40 -1.04
C GLU A 164 17.06 -10.00 -1.60
N LEU A 165 18.02 -9.87 -2.51
CA LEU A 165 18.38 -8.55 -3.03
C LEU A 165 17.22 -8.04 -3.89
N ALA A 166 16.83 -6.79 -3.67
CA ALA A 166 15.96 -6.13 -4.64
C ALA A 166 16.67 -6.17 -6.00
N THR A 167 16.04 -6.82 -6.99
CA THR A 167 16.52 -6.77 -8.36
C THR A 167 16.51 -5.30 -8.79
N PRO A 168 17.63 -4.78 -9.32
CA PRO A 168 17.66 -3.45 -9.92
C PRO A 168 16.48 -3.36 -10.91
N ASP A 169 15.74 -2.25 -10.85
CA ASP A 169 14.59 -1.98 -11.72
C ASP A 169 13.31 -2.80 -11.46
N THR A 170 13.11 -3.28 -10.24
CA THR A 170 11.80 -3.79 -9.82
C THR A 170 10.82 -2.63 -9.65
N PHE A 171 10.10 -2.31 -10.72
CA PHE A 171 8.97 -1.39 -10.70
C PHE A 171 7.66 -2.18 -10.52
N ARG A 172 6.81 -1.71 -9.62
CA ARG A 172 5.43 -2.20 -9.50
C ARG A 172 4.47 -1.03 -9.29
N THR A 173 3.23 -1.21 -9.72
CA THR A 173 2.16 -0.30 -9.33
C THR A 173 1.80 -0.58 -7.87
N LEU A 174 1.99 0.42 -7.01
CA LEU A 174 1.66 0.32 -5.60
C LEU A 174 0.34 1.03 -5.33
N ALA A 175 -0.60 0.33 -4.70
CA ALA A 175 -1.74 0.97 -4.07
C ALA A 175 -1.27 1.74 -2.84
N HIS A 176 -1.42 3.05 -2.91
CA HIS A 176 -0.85 4.00 -1.97
C HIS A 176 -1.94 4.78 -1.25
N ASP A 177 -2.10 4.50 0.05
CA ASP A 177 -2.85 5.32 1.00
C ASP A 177 -1.88 5.79 2.10
N PRO A 178 -1.45 7.06 2.08
CA PRO A 178 -0.44 7.56 3.00
C PRO A 178 -0.88 7.43 4.47
N ASP A 179 -2.15 7.65 4.77
CA ASP A 179 -2.66 7.66 6.14
C ASP A 179 -2.81 6.24 6.69
N ALA A 180 -3.26 5.30 5.87
CA ALA A 180 -3.26 3.89 6.25
C ALA A 180 -1.84 3.37 6.49
N ILE A 181 -0.87 3.74 5.63
CA ILE A 181 0.53 3.32 5.81
C ILE A 181 1.10 3.87 7.13
N ARG A 182 0.89 5.16 7.43
CA ARG A 182 1.37 5.79 8.67
C ARG A 182 0.73 5.17 9.92
N SER A 183 -0.59 4.95 9.88
CA SER A 183 -1.35 4.42 11.02
C SER A 183 -1.08 2.93 11.28
N ALA A 184 -0.75 2.15 10.25
CA ALA A 184 -0.44 0.72 10.39
C ALA A 184 0.73 0.46 11.33
N HIS A 185 1.76 1.33 11.33
CA HIS A 185 2.83 1.25 12.32
C HIS A 185 3.65 2.54 12.44
N ARG A 186 4.04 2.92 13.66
CA ARG A 186 4.85 4.13 13.94
C ARG A 186 6.20 4.19 13.20
N THR A 187 6.76 3.04 12.81
CA THR A 187 8.02 2.97 12.06
C THR A 187 7.83 3.04 10.55
N ASN A 188 6.59 2.92 10.04
CA ASN A 188 6.31 3.26 8.65
C ASN A 188 6.58 4.76 8.42
N LYS A 189 6.98 5.08 7.20
CA LYS A 189 7.30 6.46 6.79
C LYS A 189 6.67 6.73 5.44
N VAL A 190 6.08 7.91 5.32
CA VAL A 190 5.62 8.49 4.06
C VAL A 190 6.24 9.88 4.03
N LEU A 191 7.27 10.05 3.21
CA LEU A 191 8.13 11.23 3.21
C LEU A 191 8.03 11.93 1.85
N PRO A 192 7.22 13.00 1.73
CA PRO A 192 7.10 13.75 0.48
C PRO A 192 8.46 14.36 0.10
N LEU A 193 8.89 14.16 -1.14
CA LEU A 193 10.20 14.64 -1.61
C LEU A 193 10.28 16.18 -1.64
N THR A 194 9.12 16.82 -1.86
CA THR A 194 8.97 18.28 -1.81
C THR A 194 9.22 18.86 -0.42
N GLU A 195 8.97 18.09 0.63
CA GLU A 195 9.12 18.51 2.03
C GLU A 195 10.52 18.19 2.61
N ILE A 196 11.37 17.47 1.88
CA ILE A 196 12.73 17.16 2.33
C ILE A 196 13.58 18.45 2.30
N ALA A 197 13.89 19.05 3.45
CA ALA A 197 14.76 20.21 3.52
C ALA A 197 16.22 19.84 3.21
N ASN A 198 16.70 18.73 3.78
CA ASN A 198 18.04 18.21 3.56
C ASN A 198 18.04 16.69 3.59
N ALA A 199 18.84 16.07 2.72
CA ALA A 199 19.07 14.63 2.69
C ALA A 199 20.57 14.36 2.65
N ARG A 200 21.02 13.32 3.36
CA ARG A 200 22.39 12.85 3.25
C ARG A 200 22.42 11.34 3.19
N ILE A 201 22.99 10.80 2.13
CA ILE A 201 23.19 9.36 1.94
C ILE A 201 24.56 9.00 2.50
N HIS A 202 24.67 7.84 3.16
CA HIS A 202 25.91 7.34 3.75
C HIS A 202 26.15 5.92 3.27
N GLY A 203 27.41 5.59 3.00
CA GLY A 203 27.85 4.22 2.77
C GLY A 203 28.62 3.69 3.96
N GLY A 204 28.35 2.45 4.34
CA GLY A 204 29.16 1.70 5.31
C GLY A 204 29.52 0.32 4.77
N LEU A 205 30.37 -0.41 5.50
CA LEU A 205 30.84 -1.73 5.07
C LEU A 205 29.70 -2.76 5.05
N THR A 206 28.87 -2.77 6.09
CA THR A 206 27.76 -3.72 6.25
C THR A 206 26.39 -3.07 6.10
N THR A 207 26.27 -1.79 6.48
CA THR A 207 25.03 -1.03 6.44
C THR A 207 25.27 0.31 5.78
N SER A 208 24.41 0.65 4.83
CA SER A 208 24.27 1.97 4.24
C SER A 208 23.01 2.63 4.78
N GLY A 209 22.84 3.92 4.52
CA GLY A 209 21.64 4.60 4.98
C GLY A 209 21.48 6.00 4.47
N MET A 210 20.40 6.63 4.91
CA MET A 210 20.09 8.01 4.62
C MET A 210 19.53 8.68 5.87
N THR A 211 19.97 9.91 6.09
CA THR A 211 19.38 10.83 7.06
C THR A 211 18.65 11.94 6.32
N LEU A 212 17.45 12.26 6.79
CA LEU A 212 16.57 13.26 6.21
C LEU A 212 16.19 14.26 7.30
N SER A 213 16.16 15.53 6.94
CA SER A 213 15.50 16.59 7.71
C SER A 213 14.38 17.16 6.85
N MET A 214 13.17 17.20 7.39
CA MET A 214 11.98 17.72 6.73
C MET A 214 11.86 19.23 6.96
N ALA A 215 11.02 19.90 6.17
CA ALA A 215 10.76 21.33 6.29
C ALA A 215 10.13 21.73 7.64
N ASP A 216 9.39 20.83 8.27
CA ASP A 216 8.81 21.00 9.60
C ASP A 216 9.82 20.79 10.76
N GLY A 217 11.08 20.50 10.43
CA GLY A 217 12.16 20.25 11.39
C GLY A 217 12.26 18.81 11.89
N THR A 218 11.33 17.92 11.50
CA THR A 218 11.41 16.50 11.85
C THR A 218 12.60 15.83 11.15
N ARG A 219 13.13 14.77 11.78
CA ARG A 219 14.28 14.03 11.27
C ARG A 219 13.96 12.56 11.14
N HIS A 220 14.41 11.96 10.03
CA HIS A 220 14.26 10.55 9.77
C HIS A 220 15.60 9.90 9.45
N LYS A 221 15.76 8.66 9.89
CA LYS A 221 16.90 7.81 9.56
C LYS A 221 16.35 6.55 8.91
N LEU A 222 16.95 6.18 7.78
CA LEU A 222 16.65 4.98 7.03
C LEU A 222 17.97 4.22 6.85
N LEU A 223 17.98 2.92 7.18
CA LEU A 223 19.18 2.08 7.14
C LEU A 223 18.88 0.81 6.38
N TRP A 224 19.80 0.35 5.54
CA TRP A 224 19.67 -0.89 4.76
C TRP A 224 21.03 -1.57 4.61
N MET A 225 21.04 -2.85 4.25
CA MET A 225 22.28 -3.60 4.01
C MET A 225 23.04 -3.01 2.81
N SER A 226 24.37 -2.89 2.92
CA SER A 226 25.20 -2.27 1.87
C SER A 226 25.25 -3.06 0.56
N THR A 227 24.80 -4.32 0.56
CA THR A 227 24.66 -5.16 -0.62
C THR A 227 23.46 -4.81 -1.49
N GLU A 228 22.50 -4.03 -0.97
CA GLU A 228 21.31 -3.60 -1.72
C GLU A 228 21.60 -2.40 -2.63
N PRO A 229 20.90 -2.28 -3.78
CA PRO A 229 21.18 -1.23 -4.76
C PRO A 229 20.73 0.18 -4.31
N ALA A 230 20.00 0.29 -3.18
CA ALA A 230 19.41 1.54 -2.69
C ALA A 230 20.35 2.74 -2.69
N ARG A 231 21.64 2.58 -2.34
CA ARG A 231 22.56 3.72 -2.28
C ARG A 231 22.77 4.37 -3.66
N GLY A 232 23.02 3.56 -4.68
CA GLY A 232 23.21 4.03 -6.05
C GLY A 232 21.92 4.60 -6.62
N LEU A 233 20.83 3.84 -6.50
CA LEU A 233 19.52 4.24 -7.00
C LEU A 233 19.01 5.54 -6.38
N LEU A 234 19.11 5.69 -5.05
CA LEU A 234 18.71 6.94 -4.39
C LEU A 234 19.57 8.12 -4.82
N ARG A 235 20.88 7.92 -5.01
CA ARG A 235 21.76 8.99 -5.48
C ARG A 235 21.35 9.46 -6.87
N ASP A 236 21.16 8.52 -7.78
CA ASP A 236 20.87 8.83 -9.18
C ASP A 236 19.47 9.43 -9.35
N ARG A 237 18.49 8.93 -8.59
CA ARG A 237 17.08 9.36 -8.70
C ARG A 237 16.76 10.62 -7.90
N LEU A 238 17.37 10.81 -6.72
CA LEU A 238 17.10 11.99 -5.90
C LEU A 238 17.96 13.19 -6.26
N LEU A 239 19.13 13.02 -6.89
CA LEU A 239 19.98 14.15 -7.28
C LEU A 239 19.26 15.16 -8.19
N PRO A 240 18.51 14.75 -9.24
CA PRO A 240 17.73 15.69 -10.06
C PRO A 240 16.60 16.41 -9.30
N LEU A 241 16.06 15.79 -8.24
CA LEU A 241 14.90 16.30 -7.50
C LEU A 241 15.29 17.19 -6.32
N LEU A 242 16.36 16.83 -5.62
CA LEU A 242 16.84 17.50 -4.41
C LEU A 242 17.98 18.49 -4.71
N GLY A 243 18.77 18.25 -5.75
CA GLY A 243 19.89 19.08 -6.15
C GLY A 243 20.85 19.34 -4.98
N PRO A 244 21.15 20.60 -4.64
CA PRO A 244 22.04 20.94 -3.52
C PRO A 244 21.59 20.45 -2.14
N ARG A 245 20.29 20.10 -1.97
CA ARG A 245 19.77 19.54 -0.70
C ARG A 245 20.24 18.11 -0.43
N LEU A 246 20.83 17.44 -1.42
CA LEU A 246 21.34 16.08 -1.29
C LEU A 246 22.87 16.09 -1.09
N ALA A 247 23.31 15.73 0.10
CA ALA A 247 24.71 15.53 0.44
C ALA A 247 25.13 14.05 0.32
N HIS A 248 26.43 13.83 0.11
CA HIS A 248 27.05 12.51 -0.05
C HIS A 248 27.97 12.13 1.11
#